data_AF-A0A2M7RW24-F1
#
_entry.id   AF-A0A2M7RW24-F1
#
_cell.length_a   1.000
_cell.length_b   1.000
_cell.length_c   1.000
_cell.angle_alpha   90.00
_cell.angle_beta   90.00
_cell.angle_gamma   90.00
#
_symmetry.space_group_name_H-M   'P 1'
#
loop_
_entity.id
_entity.type
_entity.pdbx_description
1 polymer ?
#
loop_
_entity_poly.entity_id
_entity_poly.type
_entity_poly.pdbx_seq_one_letter_code
_entity_poly.pdbx_strand_id
1 'polypeptide(L)'
;MEKDNKKSRRKFLKLGVKLGAIASIVTVAVAKALDNKDKEEMVELMSTDGSIIQVPASEVQEVAIKPENYNSREGFPNKKFVMVVDLAKCKNALKCQKACNKGHYITGENAWLKVYKMQESEKTAPYFQPTQCQHCDKPPCVKVCPVDATFKRKDGIVLIDNERCIGCRFCMAACPYSIRVFNWNEPNQPEIVHEEEYTPDHCGKPSVKGTVDKCDFCPHETIKGELPFCVKACPNDVFAFGDAYEDAVTNGSG
;
A
#
# COMPACT_ATOMS: atom_id res chain seq x y z
N MET A 1 -43.42 36.05 72.89
CA MET A 1 -42.45 35.00 72.44
C MET A 1 -42.65 34.70 70.95
N GLU A 2 -42.27 35.63 70.07
CA GLU A 2 -42.78 35.63 68.67
C GLU A 2 -41.68 35.69 67.59
N LYS A 3 -40.42 35.35 67.93
CA LYS A 3 -39.29 35.46 66.99
C LYS A 3 -38.65 34.13 66.55
N ASP A 4 -39.02 32.98 67.11
CA ASP A 4 -38.33 31.70 66.78
C ASP A 4 -38.95 30.86 65.66
N ASN A 5 -40.25 31.01 65.36
CA ASN A 5 -40.91 30.09 64.41
C ASN A 5 -40.65 30.44 62.91
N LYS A 6 -40.24 31.68 62.60
CA LYS A 6 -39.93 32.11 61.21
C LYS A 6 -38.55 31.64 60.70
N LYS A 7 -37.59 31.37 61.60
CA LYS A 7 -36.24 30.91 61.22
C LYS A 7 -36.23 29.43 60.82
N SER A 8 -37.07 28.60 61.44
CA SER A 8 -37.13 27.15 61.19
C SER A 8 -37.68 26.81 59.78
N ARG A 9 -38.82 27.39 59.36
CA ARG A 9 -39.42 27.15 58.03
C ARG A 9 -38.51 27.59 56.87
N ARG A 10 -37.80 28.72 57.00
CA ARG A 10 -36.85 29.18 55.97
C ARG A 10 -35.63 28.27 55.85
N LYS A 11 -35.19 27.64 56.94
CA LYS A 11 -34.07 26.70 56.94
C LYS A 11 -34.48 25.37 56.28
N PHE A 12 -35.70 24.89 56.55
CA PHE A 12 -36.26 23.69 55.93
C PHE A 12 -36.46 23.84 54.41
N LEU A 13 -37.03 24.96 53.95
CA LEU A 13 -37.20 25.24 52.51
C LEU A 13 -35.85 25.40 51.79
N LYS A 14 -34.86 26.07 52.40
CA LYS A 14 -33.51 26.17 51.83
C LYS A 14 -32.80 24.81 51.78
N LEU A 15 -33.05 23.91 52.73
CA LEU A 15 -32.51 22.56 52.72
C LEU A 15 -33.17 21.70 51.64
N GLY A 16 -34.50 21.78 51.49
CA GLY A 16 -35.25 21.08 50.45
C GLY A 16 -34.87 21.51 49.02
N VAL A 17 -34.68 22.81 48.77
CA VAL A 17 -34.22 23.31 47.47
C VAL A 17 -32.77 22.88 47.17
N LYS A 18 -31.89 22.86 48.18
CA LYS A 18 -30.51 22.38 48.02
C LYS A 18 -30.44 20.88 47.73
N LEU A 19 -31.21 20.07 48.46
CA LEU A 19 -31.27 18.61 48.23
C LEU A 19 -31.91 18.27 46.88
N GLY A 20 -32.97 18.98 46.49
CA GLY A 20 -33.61 18.82 45.18
C GLY A 20 -32.71 19.21 44.01
N ALA A 21 -31.93 20.29 44.14
CA ALA A 21 -30.98 20.72 43.12
C ALA A 21 -29.77 19.77 42.99
N ILE A 22 -29.28 19.20 44.11
CA ILE A 22 -28.19 18.22 44.06
C ILE A 22 -28.69 16.92 43.43
N ALA A 23 -29.89 16.46 43.78
CA ALA A 23 -30.48 15.27 43.19
C ALA A 23 -30.65 15.41 41.67
N SER A 24 -31.17 16.54 41.18
CA SER A 24 -31.35 16.77 39.73
C SER A 24 -30.03 16.87 38.97
N ILE A 25 -29.00 17.51 39.54
CA ILE A 25 -27.67 17.59 38.92
C ILE A 25 -27.00 16.22 38.86
N VAL A 26 -27.11 15.40 39.91
CA VAL A 26 -26.58 14.04 39.91
C VAL A 26 -27.30 13.17 38.88
N THR A 27 -28.64 13.25 38.78
CA THR A 27 -29.38 12.47 37.78
C THR A 27 -29.02 12.87 36.35
N VAL A 28 -28.86 14.17 36.06
CA VAL A 28 -28.45 14.64 34.72
C VAL A 28 -26.99 14.29 34.41
N ALA A 29 -26.09 14.37 35.38
CA ALA A 29 -24.69 13.99 35.21
C ALA A 29 -24.55 12.47 35.01
N VAL A 30 -25.32 11.66 35.75
CA VAL A 30 -25.36 10.20 35.57
C VAL A 30 -26.01 9.85 34.23
N ALA A 31 -27.09 10.52 33.82
CA ALA A 31 -27.69 10.31 32.50
C ALA A 31 -26.71 10.65 31.35
N LYS A 32 -25.99 11.77 31.43
CA LYS A 32 -24.93 12.12 30.46
C LYS A 32 -23.72 11.18 30.51
N ALA A 33 -23.36 10.65 31.68
CA ALA A 33 -22.26 9.70 31.82
C ALA A 33 -22.65 8.30 31.30
N LEU A 34 -23.93 7.93 31.35
CA LEU A 34 -24.46 6.71 30.75
C LEU A 34 -24.63 6.83 29.23
N ASP A 35 -24.99 8.01 28.71
CA ASP A 35 -25.16 8.25 27.26
C ASP A 35 -23.83 8.29 26.48
N ASN A 36 -22.70 8.41 27.20
CA ASN A 36 -21.36 8.52 26.60
C ASN A 36 -20.59 7.20 26.54
N LYS A 37 -21.17 6.07 26.99
CA LYS A 37 -20.41 4.83 27.16
C LYS A 37 -20.33 3.93 25.93
N ASP A 38 -21.24 4.04 24.97
CA ASP A 38 -21.30 3.10 23.82
C ASP A 38 -21.62 3.82 22.49
N LYS A 39 -20.79 4.78 22.09
CA LYS A 39 -20.74 5.25 20.69
C LYS A 39 -19.44 4.81 20.07
N GLU A 40 -19.29 3.49 19.90
CA GLU A 40 -18.24 2.95 19.05
C GLU A 40 -18.53 3.36 17.60
N GLU A 41 -17.51 3.87 16.91
CA GLU A 41 -17.59 4.23 15.50
C GLU A 41 -17.73 2.95 14.68
N MET A 42 -18.88 2.76 14.02
CA MET A 42 -19.15 1.58 13.20
C MET A 42 -18.63 1.78 11.78
N VAL A 43 -17.98 0.77 11.23
CA VAL A 43 -17.47 0.74 9.85
C VAL A 43 -18.27 -0.28 9.06
N GLU A 44 -18.72 0.10 7.86
CA GLU A 44 -19.35 -0.82 6.91
C GLU A 44 -18.28 -1.63 6.18
N LEU A 45 -18.34 -2.95 6.31
CA LEU A 45 -17.43 -3.89 5.68
C LEU A 45 -18.24 -4.89 4.82
N MET A 46 -17.66 -5.33 3.71
CA MET A 46 -18.22 -6.42 2.92
C MET A 46 -17.75 -7.76 3.49
N SER A 47 -18.70 -8.61 3.87
CA SER A 47 -18.46 -9.99 4.28
C SER A 47 -18.04 -10.85 3.09
N THR A 48 -17.39 -11.99 3.37
CA THR A 48 -16.93 -12.96 2.36
C THR A 48 -18.04 -13.55 1.48
N ASP A 49 -19.30 -13.43 1.90
CA ASP A 49 -20.50 -13.84 1.16
C ASP A 49 -21.15 -12.70 0.36
N GLY A 50 -20.52 -11.51 0.32
CA GLY A 50 -21.00 -10.34 -0.41
C GLY A 50 -22.05 -9.50 0.32
N SER A 51 -22.35 -9.80 1.60
CA SER A 51 -23.26 -9.00 2.43
C SER A 51 -22.52 -7.84 3.11
N ILE A 52 -23.20 -6.70 3.33
CA ILE A 52 -22.63 -5.56 4.07
C ILE A 52 -22.90 -5.75 5.56
N ILE A 53 -21.84 -5.79 6.37
CA ILE A 53 -21.89 -5.91 7.83
C ILE A 53 -21.32 -4.64 8.48
N GLN A 54 -21.85 -4.27 9.65
CA GLN A 54 -21.32 -3.17 10.46
C GLN A 54 -20.51 -3.73 11.62
N VAL A 55 -19.24 -3.31 11.72
CA VAL A 55 -18.30 -3.78 12.74
C VAL A 55 -17.72 -2.56 13.48
N PRO A 56 -17.56 -2.61 14.81
CA PRO A 56 -16.88 -1.54 15.54
C PRO A 56 -15.47 -1.31 15.00
N ALA A 57 -15.08 -0.05 14.77
CA ALA A 57 -13.75 0.31 14.26
C ALA A 57 -12.61 -0.26 15.13
N SER A 58 -12.85 -0.45 16.43
CA SER A 58 -11.95 -1.08 17.40
C SER A 58 -11.68 -2.57 17.11
N GLU A 59 -12.60 -3.26 16.45
CA GLU A 59 -12.52 -4.67 16.09
C GLU A 59 -11.95 -4.89 14.67
N VAL A 60 -11.86 -3.83 13.87
CA VAL A 60 -11.24 -3.88 12.55
C VAL A 60 -9.72 -3.93 12.71
N GLN A 61 -9.16 -5.13 12.56
CA GLN A 61 -7.71 -5.31 12.46
C GLN A 61 -7.31 -5.38 10.99
N GLU A 62 -6.32 -4.58 10.60
CA GLU A 62 -5.62 -4.76 9.32
C GLU A 62 -4.82 -6.07 9.37
N VAL A 63 -5.41 -7.13 8.83
CA VAL A 63 -4.70 -8.40 8.70
C VAL A 63 -3.72 -8.26 7.53
N ALA A 64 -2.43 -8.12 7.83
CA ALA A 64 -1.40 -8.34 6.83
C ALA A 64 -1.61 -9.75 6.25
N ILE A 65 -1.78 -9.86 4.93
CA ILE A 65 -2.08 -11.13 4.23
C ILE A 65 -0.87 -12.09 4.28
N LYS A 66 0.20 -11.72 4.98
CA LYS A 66 1.44 -12.48 5.08
C LYS A 66 1.18 -13.83 5.75
N PRO A 67 1.34 -14.97 5.04
CA PRO A 67 1.27 -16.29 5.67
C PRO A 67 2.25 -16.40 6.84
N GLU A 68 1.91 -17.18 7.87
CA GLU A 68 2.79 -17.42 9.04
C GLU A 68 4.19 -17.91 8.65
N ASN A 69 4.32 -18.62 7.52
CA ASN A 69 5.59 -19.12 6.97
C ASN A 69 5.96 -18.46 5.62
N TYR A 70 5.73 -17.16 5.48
CA TYR A 70 6.03 -16.45 4.25
C TYR A 70 7.54 -16.38 3.96
N ASN A 71 7.94 -16.81 2.77
CA ASN A 71 9.31 -16.70 2.27
C ASN A 71 9.34 -15.76 1.05
N SER A 72 10.09 -14.66 1.13
CA SER A 72 10.20 -13.65 0.07
C SER A 72 10.71 -14.20 -1.28
N ARG A 73 11.48 -15.30 -1.25
CA ARG A 73 11.96 -15.97 -2.48
C ARG A 73 10.92 -16.90 -3.11
N GLU A 74 9.95 -17.37 -2.34
CA GLU A 74 8.88 -18.24 -2.84
C GLU A 74 7.60 -17.46 -3.17
N GLY A 75 7.25 -16.49 -2.33
CA GLY A 75 6.06 -15.68 -2.44
C GLY A 75 4.78 -16.33 -1.95
N PHE A 76 3.64 -15.84 -2.46
CA PHE A 76 2.34 -16.33 -2.03
C PHE A 76 2.03 -17.71 -2.66
N PRO A 77 1.60 -18.71 -1.86
CA PRO A 77 1.16 -19.98 -2.40
C PRO A 77 -0.15 -19.79 -3.17
N ASN A 78 -0.32 -20.52 -4.28
CA ASN A 78 -1.53 -20.53 -5.10
C ASN A 78 -2.00 -19.13 -5.57
N LYS A 79 -1.06 -18.24 -5.85
CA LYS A 79 -1.31 -16.93 -6.48
C LYS A 79 -0.55 -16.83 -7.79
N LYS A 80 -0.99 -15.97 -8.71
CA LYS A 80 -0.22 -15.55 -9.88
C LYS A 80 -0.51 -14.08 -10.20
N PHE A 81 0.36 -13.19 -9.76
CA PHE A 81 0.16 -11.75 -9.95
C PHE A 81 0.36 -11.33 -11.40
N VAL A 82 -0.58 -10.55 -11.90
CA VAL A 82 -0.56 -9.98 -13.25
C VAL A 82 -0.88 -8.49 -13.20
N MET A 83 -0.39 -7.76 -14.20
CA MET A 83 -0.73 -6.36 -14.40
C MET A 83 -1.16 -6.15 -15.84
N VAL A 84 -2.31 -5.51 -16.01
CA VAL A 84 -2.86 -5.11 -17.31
C VAL A 84 -2.68 -3.60 -17.46
N VAL A 85 -2.20 -3.19 -18.63
CA VAL A 85 -1.96 -1.78 -18.95
C VAL A 85 -2.85 -1.38 -20.12
N ASP A 86 -3.85 -0.54 -19.85
CA ASP A 86 -4.73 0.02 -20.88
C ASP A 86 -4.10 1.28 -21.50
N LEU A 87 -3.45 1.09 -22.65
CA LEU A 87 -2.76 2.15 -23.37
C LEU A 87 -3.70 3.26 -23.86
N ALA A 88 -4.99 2.96 -24.11
CA ALA A 88 -5.94 3.95 -24.61
C ALA A 88 -6.24 5.05 -23.58
N LYS A 89 -6.14 4.70 -22.29
CA LYS A 89 -6.36 5.61 -21.16
C LYS A 89 -5.14 6.47 -20.81
N CYS A 90 -3.95 6.15 -21.33
CA CYS A 90 -2.74 6.87 -20.94
C CYS A 90 -2.70 8.30 -21.52
N LYS A 91 -2.69 9.31 -20.64
CA LYS A 91 -2.59 10.74 -20.99
C LYS A 91 -1.28 11.39 -20.54
N ASN A 92 -0.23 10.59 -20.33
CA ASN A 92 1.10 11.08 -19.91
C ASN A 92 1.09 11.97 -18.65
N ALA A 93 0.24 11.68 -17.67
CA ALA A 93 0.17 12.44 -16.42
C ALA A 93 1.41 12.24 -15.52
N LEU A 94 2.23 11.21 -15.79
CA LEU A 94 3.46 10.83 -15.08
C LEU A 94 3.31 10.60 -13.56
N LYS A 95 2.08 10.56 -13.04
CA LYS A 95 1.83 10.27 -11.61
C LYS A 95 2.26 8.85 -11.22
N CYS A 96 2.07 7.87 -12.10
CA CYS A 96 2.53 6.50 -11.89
C CYS A 96 4.06 6.39 -11.73
N GLN A 97 4.82 7.09 -12.58
CA GLN A 97 6.28 7.15 -12.50
C GLN A 97 6.72 7.85 -11.20
N LYS A 98 6.14 9.02 -10.88
CA LYS A 98 6.47 9.77 -9.66
C LYS A 98 6.19 8.96 -8.40
N ALA A 99 5.05 8.27 -8.34
CA ALA A 99 4.68 7.43 -7.21
C ALA A 99 5.60 6.21 -7.06
N CYS A 100 5.93 5.53 -8.17
CA CYS A 100 6.90 4.43 -8.16
C CYS A 100 8.27 4.91 -7.65
N ASN A 101 8.79 6.02 -8.19
CA ASN A 101 10.07 6.58 -7.74
C ASN A 101 10.05 6.95 -6.26
N LYS A 102 8.95 7.55 -5.77
CA LYS A 102 8.81 7.91 -4.35
C LYS A 102 8.73 6.68 -3.45
N GLY A 103 7.90 5.70 -3.78
CA GLY A 103 7.66 4.52 -2.94
C GLY A 103 8.84 3.52 -2.90
N HIS A 104 9.70 3.56 -3.91
CA HIS A 104 10.93 2.75 -3.98
C HIS A 104 12.20 3.55 -3.72
N TYR A 105 12.09 4.81 -3.27
CA TYR A 105 13.24 5.67 -3.01
C TYR A 105 14.23 5.70 -4.19
N ILE A 106 13.72 5.73 -5.43
CA ILE A 106 14.55 5.71 -6.64
C ILE A 106 15.21 7.08 -6.78
N THR A 107 16.52 7.10 -6.94
CA THR A 107 17.33 8.33 -6.96
C THR A 107 17.93 8.59 -8.34
N GLY A 108 18.29 9.84 -8.59
CA GLY A 108 18.93 10.28 -9.83
C GLY A 108 18.02 10.17 -11.06
N GLU A 109 18.58 9.75 -12.18
CA GLU A 109 17.88 9.61 -13.47
C GLU A 109 17.21 8.24 -13.64
N ASN A 110 17.32 7.36 -12.64
CA ASN A 110 16.70 6.05 -12.70
C ASN A 110 15.17 6.18 -12.59
N ALA A 111 14.47 5.36 -13.38
CA ALA A 111 13.03 5.20 -13.30
C ALA A 111 12.68 3.77 -13.73
N TRP A 112 11.94 3.06 -12.89
CA TRP A 112 11.54 1.68 -13.15
C TRP A 112 10.31 1.56 -14.06
N LEU A 113 9.50 2.61 -14.08
CA LEU A 113 8.37 2.81 -14.99
C LEU A 113 8.67 4.07 -15.80
N LYS A 114 8.75 3.93 -17.13
CA LYS A 114 9.02 5.03 -18.06
C LYS A 114 7.85 5.16 -19.02
N VAL A 115 7.42 6.39 -19.34
CA VAL A 115 6.35 6.62 -20.31
C VAL A 115 6.96 7.16 -21.60
N TYR A 116 6.79 6.44 -22.69
CA TYR A 116 7.28 6.84 -24.02
C TYR A 116 6.15 7.35 -24.87
N LYS A 117 6.39 8.41 -25.65
CA LYS A 117 5.48 8.81 -26.73
C LYS A 117 5.81 7.94 -27.94
N MET A 118 4.83 7.18 -28.41
CA MET A 118 4.95 6.22 -29.50
C MET A 118 4.11 6.68 -30.70
N GLN A 119 4.57 6.34 -31.89
CA GLN A 119 3.85 6.54 -33.15
C GLN A 119 4.40 5.56 -34.20
N GLU A 120 3.55 4.69 -34.74
CA GLU A 120 3.95 3.66 -35.71
C GLU A 120 4.31 4.25 -37.07
N SER A 121 3.57 5.29 -37.51
CA SER A 121 3.80 5.95 -38.78
C SER A 121 3.30 7.40 -38.74
N GLU A 122 3.72 8.24 -39.67
CA GLU A 122 3.28 9.63 -39.77
C GLU A 122 1.75 9.80 -39.85
N LYS A 123 1.04 8.77 -40.34
CA LYS A 123 -0.43 8.77 -40.50
C LYS A 123 -1.18 8.23 -39.28
N THR A 124 -0.51 7.58 -38.33
CA THR A 124 -1.17 7.06 -37.11
C THR A 124 -1.16 8.10 -36.00
N ALA A 125 -2.20 8.10 -35.17
CA ALA A 125 -2.26 8.97 -34.01
C ALA A 125 -1.20 8.54 -32.98
N PRO A 126 -0.44 9.47 -32.37
CA PRO A 126 0.51 9.12 -31.33
C PRO A 126 -0.22 8.69 -30.05
N TYR A 127 0.40 7.80 -29.28
CA TYR A 127 -0.06 7.37 -27.96
C TYR A 127 1.09 7.36 -26.96
N PHE A 128 0.76 7.14 -25.70
CA PHE A 128 1.74 7.05 -24.63
C PHE A 128 1.80 5.62 -24.11
N GLN A 129 3.00 5.06 -24.08
CA GLN A 129 3.27 3.69 -23.65
C GLN A 129 4.07 3.68 -22.34
N PRO A 130 3.41 3.45 -21.19
CA PRO A 130 4.11 3.09 -19.97
C PRO A 130 4.82 1.75 -20.15
N THR A 131 6.13 1.74 -19.92
CA THR A 131 6.99 0.58 -20.06
C THR A 131 7.68 0.33 -18.72
N GLN A 132 7.56 -0.90 -18.24
CA GLN A 132 8.10 -1.40 -16.96
C GLN A 132 8.49 -2.87 -17.09
N CYS A 133 9.04 -3.47 -16.03
CA CYS A 133 9.28 -4.92 -15.98
C CYS A 133 7.98 -5.69 -16.22
N GLN A 134 8.03 -6.69 -17.10
CA GLN A 134 6.86 -7.50 -17.47
C GLN A 134 6.73 -8.79 -16.64
N HIS A 135 7.63 -9.03 -15.69
CA HIS A 135 7.60 -10.22 -14.81
C HIS A 135 7.43 -11.54 -15.60
N CYS A 136 8.21 -11.68 -16.68
CA CYS A 136 8.01 -12.68 -17.72
C CYS A 136 7.88 -14.11 -17.20
N ASP A 137 7.11 -14.94 -17.91
CA ASP A 137 6.87 -16.31 -17.45
C ASP A 137 8.12 -17.21 -17.49
N LYS A 138 8.92 -17.02 -18.55
CA LYS A 138 10.23 -17.65 -18.76
C LYS A 138 11.29 -16.56 -18.82
N PRO A 139 11.70 -15.98 -17.68
CA PRO A 139 12.52 -14.77 -17.66
C PRO A 139 13.97 -15.07 -18.10
N PRO A 140 14.44 -14.53 -19.23
CA PRO A 140 15.83 -14.75 -19.67
C PRO A 140 16.83 -14.14 -18.69
N CYS A 141 16.47 -13.01 -18.09
CA CYS A 141 17.27 -12.32 -17.09
C CYS A 141 17.59 -13.18 -15.84
N VAL A 142 16.70 -14.09 -15.43
CA VAL A 142 16.94 -15.05 -14.33
C VAL A 142 17.96 -16.10 -14.74
N LYS A 143 17.78 -16.69 -15.92
CA LYS A 143 18.67 -17.76 -16.41
C LYS A 143 20.13 -17.36 -16.56
N VAL A 144 20.39 -16.07 -16.85
CA VAL A 144 21.75 -15.56 -17.08
C VAL A 144 22.45 -15.07 -15.81
N CYS A 145 21.77 -15.09 -14.65
CA CYS A 145 22.37 -14.60 -13.41
C CYS A 145 23.27 -15.67 -12.78
N PRO A 146 24.60 -15.44 -12.67
CA PRO A 146 25.53 -16.47 -12.20
C PRO A 146 25.45 -16.74 -10.68
N VAL A 147 24.80 -15.85 -9.93
CA VAL A 147 24.77 -15.85 -8.45
C VAL A 147 23.35 -15.96 -7.90
N ASP A 148 22.37 -16.31 -8.74
CA ASP A 148 20.95 -16.43 -8.35
C ASP A 148 20.41 -15.17 -7.61
N ALA A 149 20.92 -14.00 -7.99
CA ALA A 149 20.45 -12.71 -7.47
C ALA A 149 19.08 -12.36 -8.05
N THR A 150 18.84 -12.62 -9.34
CA THR A 150 17.48 -12.49 -9.88
C THR A 150 16.82 -13.85 -9.97
N PHE A 151 15.62 -13.94 -9.42
CA PHE A 151 14.87 -15.18 -9.25
C PHE A 151 13.41 -14.95 -9.57
N LYS A 152 12.67 -16.04 -9.79
CA LYS A 152 11.22 -16.01 -10.01
C LYS A 152 10.52 -16.74 -8.87
N ARG A 153 9.54 -16.07 -8.27
CA ARG A 153 8.66 -16.62 -7.24
C ARG A 153 7.60 -17.53 -7.83
N LYS A 154 6.97 -18.34 -6.97
CA LYS A 154 5.83 -19.20 -7.31
C LYS A 154 4.60 -18.37 -7.73
N ASP A 155 4.47 -17.16 -7.17
CA ASP A 155 3.40 -16.20 -7.49
C ASP A 155 3.60 -15.39 -8.78
N GLY A 156 4.61 -15.75 -9.60
CA GLY A 156 4.84 -15.13 -10.90
C GLY A 156 5.77 -13.91 -10.87
N ILE A 157 6.00 -13.31 -9.70
CA ILE A 157 6.83 -12.11 -9.59
C ILE A 157 8.31 -12.48 -9.78
N VAL A 158 8.98 -11.82 -10.74
CA VAL A 158 10.44 -11.84 -10.88
C VAL A 158 11.03 -10.77 -9.98
N LEU A 159 12.01 -11.09 -9.14
CA LEU A 159 12.65 -10.16 -8.21
C LEU A 159 14.18 -10.11 -8.38
N ILE A 160 14.82 -9.18 -7.67
CA ILE A 160 16.27 -9.09 -7.51
C ILE A 160 16.56 -9.04 -6.01
N ASP A 161 17.45 -9.92 -5.59
CA ASP A 161 18.13 -9.90 -4.31
C ASP A 161 19.39 -9.03 -4.46
N ASN A 162 19.37 -7.85 -3.85
CA ASN A 162 20.43 -6.85 -3.93
C ASN A 162 21.66 -7.28 -3.12
N GLU A 163 21.51 -8.07 -2.06
CA GLU A 163 22.64 -8.61 -1.29
C GLU A 163 23.42 -9.67 -2.06
N ARG A 164 22.74 -10.44 -2.92
CA ARG A 164 23.39 -11.40 -3.83
C ARG A 164 23.91 -10.77 -5.12
N CYS A 165 23.47 -9.57 -5.47
CA CYS A 165 23.77 -8.98 -6.78
C CYS A 165 25.22 -8.52 -6.88
N ILE A 166 26.03 -9.22 -7.66
CA ILE A 166 27.44 -8.86 -7.91
C ILE A 166 27.64 -7.81 -9.03
N GLY A 167 26.58 -7.26 -9.59
CA GLY A 167 26.70 -6.19 -10.59
C GLY A 167 27.23 -6.58 -11.96
N CYS A 168 27.19 -7.87 -12.35
CA CYS A 168 27.71 -8.34 -13.65
C CYS A 168 26.89 -7.90 -14.88
N ARG A 169 25.67 -7.38 -14.69
CA ARG A 169 24.77 -6.80 -15.72
C ARG A 169 24.31 -7.73 -16.85
N PHE A 170 24.63 -9.03 -16.84
CA PHE A 170 24.09 -9.97 -17.84
C PHE A 170 22.56 -9.97 -17.88
N CYS A 171 21.90 -9.80 -16.73
CA CYS A 171 20.45 -9.70 -16.64
C CYS A 171 19.89 -8.47 -17.38
N MET A 172 20.65 -7.37 -17.51
CA MET A 172 20.26 -6.19 -18.27
C MET A 172 20.32 -6.47 -19.77
N ALA A 173 21.42 -7.07 -20.24
CA ALA A 173 21.60 -7.44 -21.64
C ALA A 173 20.57 -8.49 -22.10
N ALA A 174 20.20 -9.43 -21.23
CA ALA A 174 19.23 -10.46 -21.53
C ALA A 174 17.77 -9.97 -21.51
N CYS A 175 17.48 -8.79 -20.95
CA CYS A 175 16.12 -8.29 -20.85
C CYS A 175 15.67 -7.68 -22.19
N PRO A 176 14.65 -8.25 -22.88
CA PRO A 176 14.22 -7.74 -24.19
C PRO A 176 13.57 -6.35 -24.11
N TYR A 177 13.18 -5.92 -22.91
CA TYR A 177 12.57 -4.62 -22.65
C TYR A 177 13.57 -3.56 -22.15
N SER A 178 14.83 -3.94 -21.92
CA SER A 178 15.91 -3.05 -21.42
C SER A 178 15.50 -2.18 -20.21
N ILE A 179 14.69 -2.73 -19.31
CA ILE A 179 14.01 -1.96 -18.25
C ILE A 179 14.66 -2.10 -16.87
N ARG A 180 15.75 -2.84 -16.78
CA ARG A 180 16.58 -2.93 -15.57
C ARG A 180 17.50 -1.71 -15.49
N VAL A 181 17.64 -1.15 -14.30
CA VAL A 181 18.51 0.01 -14.06
C VAL A 181 19.71 -0.41 -13.24
N PHE A 182 20.85 0.25 -13.44
CA PHE A 182 22.08 -0.04 -12.70
C PHE A 182 22.43 1.14 -11.82
N ASN A 183 22.78 0.86 -10.56
CA ASN A 183 23.21 1.87 -9.60
C ASN A 183 24.70 2.14 -9.78
N TRP A 184 25.03 3.08 -10.66
CA TRP A 184 26.42 3.43 -10.99
C TRP A 184 27.14 4.16 -9.85
N ASN A 185 26.42 5.04 -9.18
CA ASN A 185 26.90 5.86 -8.06
C ASN A 185 26.19 5.42 -6.78
N GLU A 186 26.65 5.94 -5.64
CA GLU A 186 25.92 5.77 -4.38
C GLU A 186 24.52 6.38 -4.50
N PRO A 187 23.46 5.60 -4.29
CA PRO A 187 22.10 6.11 -4.30
C PRO A 187 21.90 7.15 -3.19
N ASN A 188 21.36 8.31 -3.53
CA ASN A 188 21.07 9.38 -2.57
C ASN A 188 19.74 9.12 -1.83
N GLN A 189 19.66 8.00 -1.11
CA GLN A 189 18.48 7.59 -0.36
C GLN A 189 18.50 8.18 1.06
N PRO A 190 17.33 8.49 1.65
CA PRO A 190 17.27 8.97 3.03
C PRO A 190 17.74 7.88 4.00
N GLU A 191 18.34 8.28 5.13
CA GLU A 191 18.96 7.35 6.10
C GLU A 191 17.99 6.28 6.63
N ILE A 192 16.71 6.62 6.80
CA ILE A 192 15.64 5.69 7.21
C ILE A 192 15.55 4.42 6.35
N VAL A 193 15.95 4.49 5.07
CA VAL A 193 15.96 3.34 4.16
C VAL A 193 16.99 2.28 4.58
N HIS A 194 18.04 2.69 5.29
CA HIS A 194 19.11 1.82 5.78
C HIS A 194 18.86 1.30 7.21
N GLU A 195 17.86 1.83 7.92
CA GLU A 195 17.53 1.42 9.30
C GLU A 195 16.60 0.19 9.34
N GLU A 196 15.87 -0.07 8.27
CA GLU A 196 14.95 -1.21 8.17
C GLU A 196 15.64 -2.50 7.72
N GLU A 197 15.06 -3.64 8.10
CA GLU A 197 15.56 -4.95 7.70
C GLU A 197 15.41 -5.16 6.18
N TYR A 198 16.50 -5.59 5.55
CA TYR A 198 16.52 -5.86 4.12
C TYR A 198 15.59 -7.03 3.76
N THR A 199 14.81 -6.86 2.69
CA THR A 199 14.05 -7.94 2.07
C THR A 199 14.02 -7.80 0.55
N PRO A 200 14.11 -8.91 -0.21
CA PRO A 200 13.86 -8.89 -1.65
C PRO A 200 12.45 -8.39 -2.05
N ASP A 201 11.49 -8.35 -1.12
CA ASP A 201 10.13 -7.84 -1.36
C ASP A 201 10.05 -6.32 -1.54
N HIS A 202 11.11 -5.61 -1.19
CA HIS A 202 11.24 -4.18 -1.41
C HIS A 202 12.56 -3.93 -2.14
N CYS A 203 12.57 -4.21 -3.44
CA CYS A 203 13.77 -3.99 -4.26
C CYS A 203 14.21 -2.53 -4.12
N GLY A 204 15.53 -2.29 -4.09
CA GLY A 204 16.07 -0.94 -3.93
C GLY A 204 15.84 -0.30 -2.57
N LYS A 205 15.51 -1.06 -1.51
CA LYS A 205 15.45 -0.57 -0.13
C LYS A 205 16.39 -1.38 0.80
N PRO A 206 17.66 -0.98 0.94
CA PRO A 206 18.34 0.08 0.19
C PRO A 206 18.78 -0.36 -1.21
N SER A 207 18.89 0.60 -2.12
CA SER A 207 19.61 0.43 -3.37
C SER A 207 21.10 0.46 -3.05
N VAL A 208 21.85 -0.49 -3.60
CA VAL A 208 23.30 -0.60 -3.35
C VAL A 208 24.07 -0.24 -4.61
N LYS A 209 25.10 0.60 -4.50
CA LYS A 209 26.00 0.89 -5.62
C LYS A 209 26.57 -0.41 -6.19
N GLY A 210 26.63 -0.49 -7.51
CA GLY A 210 27.11 -1.68 -8.20
C GLY A 210 26.04 -2.75 -8.41
N THR A 211 24.81 -2.55 -7.92
CA THR A 211 23.72 -3.52 -8.09
C THR A 211 22.71 -3.06 -9.16
N VAL A 212 21.85 -3.99 -9.56
CA VAL A 212 20.79 -3.77 -10.55
C VAL A 212 19.45 -3.70 -9.82
N ASP A 213 18.63 -2.73 -10.17
CA ASP A 213 17.26 -2.58 -9.71
C ASP A 213 16.27 -2.66 -10.87
N LYS A 214 14.98 -2.84 -10.56
CA LYS A 214 13.88 -2.85 -11.53
C LYS A 214 12.53 -2.73 -10.83
N CYS A 215 11.48 -2.46 -11.60
CA CYS A 215 10.10 -2.68 -11.17
C CYS A 215 9.94 -4.10 -10.61
N ASP A 216 9.40 -4.20 -9.39
CA ASP A 216 9.24 -5.42 -8.62
C ASP A 216 7.78 -5.83 -8.43
N PHE A 217 6.82 -5.10 -9.01
CA PHE A 217 5.37 -5.22 -8.75
C PHE A 217 4.95 -4.86 -7.32
N CYS A 218 5.78 -4.12 -6.58
CA CYS A 218 5.50 -3.63 -5.23
C CYS A 218 4.98 -4.72 -4.25
N PRO A 219 5.69 -5.87 -4.07
CA PRO A 219 5.19 -6.94 -3.22
C PRO A 219 5.04 -6.49 -1.76
N HIS A 220 5.87 -5.56 -1.28
CA HIS A 220 5.72 -4.92 0.03
C HIS A 220 4.37 -4.19 0.22
N GLU A 221 3.70 -3.74 -0.84
CA GLU A 221 2.33 -3.22 -0.77
C GLU A 221 1.31 -4.36 -0.81
N THR A 222 1.51 -5.33 -1.71
CA THR A 222 0.62 -6.49 -1.83
C THR A 222 0.52 -7.31 -0.55
N ILE A 223 1.62 -7.42 0.22
CA ILE A 223 1.65 -8.07 1.54
C ILE A 223 0.72 -7.38 2.55
N LYS A 224 0.53 -6.07 2.41
CA LYS A 224 -0.41 -5.28 3.22
C LYS A 224 -1.84 -5.31 2.67
N GLY A 225 -2.10 -6.04 1.58
CA GLY A 225 -3.36 -5.98 0.86
C GLY A 225 -3.54 -4.70 0.02
N GLU A 226 -2.47 -3.93 -0.20
CA GLU A 226 -2.52 -2.69 -0.97
C GLU A 226 -2.12 -2.90 -2.44
N LEU A 227 -2.64 -2.03 -3.30
CA LEU A 227 -2.27 -2.00 -4.71
C LEU A 227 -0.88 -1.38 -4.93
N PRO A 228 -0.16 -1.76 -6.00
CA PRO A 228 1.11 -1.15 -6.37
C PRO A 228 1.02 0.36 -6.56
N PHE A 229 2.10 1.10 -6.29
CA PHE A 229 2.12 2.56 -6.35
C PHE A 229 1.67 3.14 -7.70
N CYS A 230 2.05 2.48 -8.81
CA CYS A 230 1.68 2.92 -10.15
C CYS A 230 0.18 2.79 -10.43
N VAL A 231 -0.48 1.80 -9.82
CA VAL A 231 -1.92 1.55 -9.89
C VAL A 231 -2.65 2.61 -9.07
N LYS A 232 -2.34 2.73 -7.77
CA LYS A 232 -2.96 3.70 -6.84
C LYS A 232 -2.88 5.15 -7.32
N ALA A 233 -1.76 5.53 -7.95
CA ALA A 233 -1.50 6.92 -8.29
C ALA A 233 -2.01 7.35 -9.68
N CYS A 234 -2.44 6.42 -10.53
CA CYS A 234 -2.81 6.75 -11.90
C CYS A 234 -4.19 7.44 -11.94
N PRO A 235 -4.31 8.69 -12.40
CA PRO A 235 -5.58 9.41 -12.39
C PRO A 235 -6.55 8.97 -13.52
N ASN A 236 -6.09 8.10 -14.42
CA ASN A 236 -6.86 7.64 -15.57
C ASN A 236 -7.03 6.12 -15.58
N ASP A 237 -6.76 5.44 -14.46
CA ASP A 237 -7.01 4.00 -14.34
C ASP A 237 -6.33 3.15 -15.44
N VAL A 238 -5.09 3.52 -15.79
CA VAL A 238 -4.30 2.87 -16.86
C VAL A 238 -3.83 1.49 -16.45
N PHE A 239 -3.55 1.28 -15.16
CA PHE A 239 -3.00 0.03 -14.65
C PHE A 239 -4.06 -0.68 -13.83
N ALA A 240 -4.25 -1.98 -14.08
CA ALA A 240 -4.98 -2.87 -13.22
C ALA A 240 -4.04 -3.99 -12.74
N PHE A 241 -4.11 -4.35 -11.47
CA PHE A 241 -3.25 -5.36 -10.86
C PHE A 241 -4.11 -6.35 -10.07
N GLY A 242 -3.71 -7.61 -10.04
CA GLY A 242 -4.45 -8.64 -9.31
C GLY A 242 -3.90 -10.04 -9.50
N ASP A 243 -4.64 -11.02 -8.99
CA ASP A 243 -4.33 -12.44 -9.10
C ASP A 243 -5.03 -13.05 -10.32
N ALA A 244 -4.25 -13.62 -11.24
CA ALA A 244 -4.77 -14.26 -12.43
C ALA A 244 -5.63 -15.49 -12.14
N TYR A 245 -5.51 -16.11 -10.96
CA TYR A 245 -6.35 -17.26 -10.59
C TYR A 245 -7.74 -16.88 -10.07
N GLU A 246 -7.93 -15.63 -9.65
CA GLU A 246 -9.22 -15.09 -9.19
C GLU A 246 -10.02 -14.44 -10.33
N ASP A 247 -9.51 -14.49 -11.57
CA ASP A 247 -10.06 -13.85 -12.77
C ASP A 247 -10.45 -12.36 -12.56
N ALA A 248 -9.76 -11.70 -11.62
CA ALA A 248 -10.03 -10.32 -11.24
C ALA A 248 -8.71 -9.52 -11.16
N VAL A 249 -8.65 -8.44 -11.92
CA VAL A 249 -7.64 -7.37 -11.77
C VAL A 249 -8.37 -6.08 -11.46
N THR A 250 -7.86 -5.29 -10.51
CA THR A 250 -8.49 -4.04 -10.09
C THR A 250 -7.52 -2.86 -10.15
N ASN A 251 -8.07 -1.67 -10.33
CA ASN A 251 -7.38 -0.39 -10.21
C ASN A 251 -7.79 0.37 -8.93
N GLY A 252 -8.68 -0.22 -8.12
CA GLY A 252 -9.26 0.40 -6.91
C GLY A 252 -10.49 1.27 -7.15
N SER A 253 -10.92 1.48 -8.40
CA SER A 253 -12.03 2.36 -8.79
C SER A 253 -13.30 1.61 -9.20
N GLY A 254 -13.31 0.27 -9.13
CA GLY A 254 -14.43 -0.60 -9.54
C GLY A 254 -13.96 -1.97 -9.99
#